data_AF-A0A5N6TQQ0-F1
#
_entry.id   AF-A0A5N6TQQ0-F1
#
_cell.length_a   1.000
_cell.length_b   1.000
_cell.length_c   1.000
_cell.angle_alpha   90.00
_cell.angle_beta   90.00
_cell.angle_gamma   90.00
#
_symmetry.space_group_name_H-M   'P 1'
#
loop_
_entity.id
_entity.type
_entity.pdbx_description
1 polymer ?
#
loop_
_entity_poly.entity_id
_entity_poly.type
_entity_poly.pdbx_seq_one_letter_code
_entity_poly.pdbx_strand_id
1 'polypeptide(L)'
;MMMEEKTAGAVSASHASQWAPDREPPSDQLSLNISSPEEWKEMERTLRWKVDLRLCSIAGILCSLNLLDSGILSSASVTSMFSDLDLQGTRYSVSIFIFTIASVVFQLPCTVAVRLVGPRIWFASITFCFGLLTLCTAFVQTWQQLIALRVLLGMAMSGIYPGLTYLISTWYTRKEQQLRFAFLQSGEVTVLATGTIVNYGLNHLDGRSGLRGWRWMFLVQGLITCVMGIATYWWMVDFPEKAHQSFCFLSEQETQLAIRRIEIDRNDVVPEPFSWRKVAVHFLDPKLYGFACMFFILNLVSTALAYFLPIILQSGMGFSSNAAIILSTPPYYWSVIPALFTSLVGDTYRLRGPMITFNALCLIAGFLMFGLPSSTQVAVRYIGTFLATGAYVSNWAALNAFMANNVVGQWKRATTAAAVSACNGLGGVAGSYIVRQQEAPQYQTAVWVSVGSHILMIVLVGVFTLSFYICNRQQKRGMRVLQDRANFRYTY
;
A
#
# COMPACT_ATOMS: atom_id res chain seq x y z
N MET A 1 32.13 -18.05 64.97
CA MET A 1 30.80 -17.89 65.57
C MET A 1 29.83 -18.45 64.52
N MET A 2 29.57 -19.77 64.49
CA MET A 2 28.56 -20.48 65.32
C MET A 2 27.26 -19.68 65.37
N MET A 3 26.06 -20.16 65.06
CA MET A 3 25.41 -21.44 64.72
C MET A 3 24.11 -20.98 64.00
N GLU A 4 23.45 -21.73 63.13
CA GLU A 4 22.59 -22.86 63.49
C GLU A 4 22.32 -23.73 62.26
N GLU A 5 22.49 -25.02 62.50
CA GLU A 5 22.13 -26.12 61.64
C GLU A 5 21.05 -26.94 62.39
N LYS A 6 20.16 -27.55 61.62
CA LYS A 6 19.28 -28.70 61.93
C LYS A 6 17.85 -28.40 62.37
N THR A 7 16.93 -28.69 61.44
CA THR A 7 16.08 -29.89 61.56
C THR A 7 15.92 -30.57 60.21
N ALA A 8 16.30 -31.84 60.17
CA ALA A 8 16.10 -32.78 59.08
C ALA A 8 14.69 -33.37 59.12
N GLY A 9 14.20 -33.90 57.98
CA GLY A 9 13.09 -34.86 57.98
C GLY A 9 12.27 -34.86 56.70
N ALA A 10 12.59 -35.79 55.81
CA ALA A 10 11.94 -36.05 54.54
C ALA A 10 10.45 -36.41 54.66
N VAL A 11 9.61 -35.86 53.78
CA VAL A 11 8.35 -36.50 53.34
C VAL A 11 8.08 -36.15 51.87
N SER A 12 8.09 -37.20 51.04
CA SER A 12 7.28 -37.42 49.83
C SER A 12 7.41 -36.48 48.63
N ALA A 13 7.96 -37.07 47.57
CA ALA A 13 7.58 -36.78 46.20
C ALA A 13 6.05 -36.92 46.03
N SER A 14 5.35 -35.82 45.82
CA SER A 14 4.04 -35.78 45.15
C SER A 14 3.58 -34.32 44.98
N HIS A 15 3.98 -33.65 43.91
CA HIS A 15 3.19 -32.57 43.29
C HIS A 15 3.62 -32.41 41.82
N ALA A 16 3.53 -33.53 41.10
CA ALA A 16 3.16 -33.50 39.70
C ALA A 16 1.63 -33.38 39.62
N SER A 17 1.14 -32.69 38.59
CA SER A 17 -0.28 -32.47 38.26
C SER A 17 -1.01 -31.40 39.09
N GLN A 18 -1.07 -30.20 38.53
CA GLN A 18 -2.25 -29.34 38.53
C GLN A 18 -2.23 -28.50 37.24
N TRP A 19 -2.11 -29.22 36.11
CA TRP A 19 -2.59 -28.72 34.83
C TRP A 19 -4.09 -29.03 34.82
N ALA A 20 -4.91 -27.99 34.69
CA ALA A 20 -6.36 -28.12 34.64
C ALA A 20 -6.75 -29.15 33.56
N PRO A 21 -7.64 -30.11 33.86
CA PRO A 21 -8.06 -31.10 32.89
C PRO A 21 -8.82 -30.40 31.77
N ASP A 22 -8.43 -30.73 30.55
CA ASP A 22 -9.24 -30.72 29.34
C ASP A 22 -10.50 -29.84 29.40
N ARG A 23 -10.36 -28.59 28.95
CA ARG A 23 -11.50 -27.99 28.24
C ARG A 23 -11.69 -28.84 27.00
N GLU A 24 -12.61 -29.78 27.06
CA GLU A 24 -13.20 -30.38 25.88
C GLU A 24 -13.51 -29.23 24.90
N PRO A 25 -13.08 -29.34 23.62
CA PRO A 25 -13.53 -28.39 22.62
C PRO A 25 -15.07 -28.41 22.64
N PRO A 26 -15.74 -27.25 22.49
CA PRO A 26 -17.19 -27.18 22.53
C PRO A 26 -17.77 -28.28 21.63
N SER A 27 -18.57 -29.16 22.21
CA SER A 27 -19.11 -30.39 21.61
C SER A 27 -20.18 -30.16 20.53
N ASP A 28 -20.18 -28.99 19.90
CA ASP A 28 -21.00 -28.65 18.73
C ASP A 28 -20.10 -28.26 17.54
N GLN A 29 -18.96 -28.94 17.38
CA GLN A 29 -18.30 -28.94 16.08
C GLN A 29 -19.15 -29.76 15.12
N LEU A 30 -19.97 -29.09 14.32
CA LEU A 30 -20.57 -29.64 13.10
C LEU A 30 -19.44 -30.33 12.34
N SER A 31 -19.33 -31.64 12.51
CA SER A 31 -18.27 -32.45 11.91
C SER A 31 -18.46 -32.30 10.41
N LEU A 32 -17.61 -31.49 9.77
CA LEU A 32 -17.57 -31.43 8.32
C LEU A 32 -17.27 -32.86 7.86
N ASN A 33 -18.31 -33.57 7.40
CA ASN A 33 -18.24 -34.90 6.82
C ASN A 33 -17.52 -34.79 5.47
N ILE A 34 -16.21 -34.53 5.53
CA ILE A 34 -15.34 -34.50 4.36
C ILE A 34 -14.79 -35.92 4.23
N SER A 35 -15.38 -36.66 3.31
CA SER A 35 -15.09 -38.07 3.08
C SER A 35 -13.78 -38.29 2.31
N SER A 36 -13.29 -37.29 1.55
CA SER A 36 -12.05 -37.43 0.78
C SER A 36 -11.16 -36.17 0.71
N PRO A 37 -9.83 -36.32 0.54
CA PRO A 37 -8.90 -35.19 0.30
C PRO A 37 -9.17 -34.41 -0.99
N GLU A 38 -9.88 -35.00 -1.96
CA GLU A 38 -10.25 -34.32 -3.21
C GLU A 38 -11.45 -33.40 -2.99
N GLU A 39 -12.48 -33.86 -2.27
CA GLU A 39 -13.62 -33.03 -1.85
C GLU A 39 -13.16 -31.81 -1.05
N TRP A 40 -12.19 -31.96 -0.15
CA TRP A 40 -11.59 -30.84 0.58
C TRP A 40 -11.03 -29.77 -0.37
N LYS A 41 -10.26 -30.19 -1.39
CA LYS A 41 -9.62 -29.28 -2.34
C LYS A 41 -10.63 -28.55 -3.22
N GLU A 42 -11.70 -29.24 -3.63
CA GLU A 42 -12.77 -28.64 -4.44
C GLU A 42 -13.58 -27.62 -3.64
N MET A 43 -13.94 -27.95 -2.38
CA MET A 43 -14.60 -27.02 -1.48
C MET A 43 -13.69 -25.80 -1.19
N GLU A 44 -12.40 -26.01 -0.95
CA GLU A 44 -11.43 -24.94 -0.74
C GLU A 44 -11.27 -24.05 -1.99
N ARG A 45 -11.29 -24.63 -3.20
CA ARG A 45 -11.25 -23.86 -4.45
C ARG A 45 -12.50 -23.00 -4.63
N THR A 46 -13.67 -23.58 -4.38
CA THR A 46 -14.96 -22.88 -4.51
C THR A 46 -15.09 -21.76 -3.49
N LEU A 47 -14.74 -22.03 -2.23
CA LEU A 47 -14.68 -21.04 -1.16
C LEU A 47 -13.75 -19.89 -1.54
N ARG A 48 -12.52 -20.19 -1.97
CA ARG A 48 -11.55 -19.16 -2.38
C ARG A 48 -12.08 -18.29 -3.51
N TRP A 49 -12.71 -18.88 -4.51
CA TRP A 49 -13.24 -18.12 -5.64
C TRP A 49 -14.37 -17.18 -5.21
N LYS A 50 -15.27 -17.61 -4.32
CA LYS A 50 -16.32 -16.74 -3.73
C LYS A 50 -15.71 -15.58 -2.94
N VAL A 51 -14.70 -15.86 -2.12
CA VAL A 51 -14.00 -14.82 -1.33
C VAL A 51 -13.22 -13.88 -2.26
N ASP A 52 -12.48 -14.39 -3.23
CA ASP A 52 -11.73 -13.62 -4.22
C ASP A 52 -12.65 -12.66 -4.98
N LEU A 53 -13.79 -13.16 -5.51
CA LEU A 53 -14.74 -12.34 -6.25
C LEU A 53 -15.36 -11.21 -5.43
N ARG A 54 -15.56 -11.40 -4.12
CA ARG A 54 -16.25 -10.40 -3.29
C ARG A 54 -15.28 -9.50 -2.53
N LEU A 55 -14.31 -10.07 -1.84
CA LEU A 55 -13.36 -9.34 -1.01
C LEU A 55 -12.30 -8.63 -1.86
N CYS A 56 -11.72 -9.29 -2.86
CA CYS A 56 -10.68 -8.64 -3.66
C CYS A 56 -11.27 -7.58 -4.61
N SER A 57 -12.49 -7.77 -5.12
CA SER A 57 -13.14 -6.74 -5.95
C SER A 57 -13.44 -5.47 -5.15
N ILE A 58 -14.08 -5.58 -3.97
CA ILE A 58 -14.39 -4.41 -3.15
C ILE A 58 -13.13 -3.76 -2.58
N ALA A 59 -12.15 -4.56 -2.14
CA ALA A 59 -10.88 -4.01 -1.65
C ALA A 59 -10.13 -3.26 -2.75
N GLY A 60 -10.16 -3.75 -4.00
CA GLY A 60 -9.54 -3.09 -5.14
C GLY A 60 -10.18 -1.74 -5.38
N ILE A 61 -11.52 -1.70 -5.46
CA ILE A 61 -12.30 -0.47 -5.62
C ILE A 61 -12.01 0.52 -4.50
N LEU A 62 -12.03 0.10 -3.23
CA LEU A 62 -11.78 0.99 -2.10
C LEU A 62 -10.36 1.56 -2.09
N CYS A 63 -9.35 0.75 -2.43
CA CYS A 63 -7.98 1.24 -2.62
C CYS A 63 -7.89 2.24 -3.79
N SER A 64 -8.57 1.97 -4.90
CA SER A 64 -8.68 2.94 -6.02
C SER A 64 -9.28 4.26 -5.59
N LEU A 65 -10.38 4.23 -4.83
CA LEU A 65 -11.05 5.42 -4.32
C LEU A 65 -10.12 6.23 -3.40
N ASN A 66 -9.22 5.56 -2.68
CA ASN A 66 -8.22 6.23 -1.85
C ASN A 66 -7.20 7.06 -2.66
N LEU A 67 -6.83 6.63 -3.87
CA LEU A 67 -5.98 7.42 -4.78
C LEU A 67 -6.78 8.44 -5.61
N LEU A 68 -8.10 8.37 -5.60
CA LEU A 68 -8.96 9.17 -6.45
C LEU A 68 -8.81 10.66 -6.15
N ASP A 69 -8.74 11.06 -4.87
CA ASP A 69 -8.51 12.47 -4.50
C ASP A 69 -7.18 13.01 -5.06
N SER A 70 -6.13 12.18 -5.08
CA SER A 70 -4.85 12.56 -5.69
C SER A 70 -5.03 12.82 -7.18
N GLY A 71 -5.79 11.97 -7.88
CA GLY A 71 -6.12 12.13 -9.29
C GLY A 71 -6.99 13.36 -9.60
N ILE A 72 -8.01 13.64 -8.77
CA ILE A 72 -8.82 14.86 -8.90
C ILE A 72 -7.95 16.09 -8.69
N LEU A 73 -7.19 16.16 -7.59
CA LEU A 73 -6.36 17.32 -7.28
C LEU A 73 -5.32 17.58 -8.37
N SER A 74 -4.68 16.51 -8.84
CA SER A 74 -3.73 16.55 -9.97
C SER A 74 -4.38 17.08 -11.24
N SER A 75 -5.59 16.62 -11.59
CA SER A 75 -6.34 17.11 -12.76
C SER A 75 -6.80 18.57 -12.59
N ALA A 76 -7.23 18.94 -11.39
CA ALA A 76 -7.69 20.28 -11.06
C ALA A 76 -6.54 21.31 -11.10
N SER A 77 -5.32 20.89 -10.83
CA SER A 77 -4.14 21.76 -10.76
C SER A 77 -3.80 22.47 -12.08
N VAL A 78 -4.22 21.93 -13.22
CA VAL A 78 -4.03 22.53 -14.56
C VAL A 78 -5.22 23.38 -15.02
N THR A 79 -6.19 23.63 -14.14
CA THR A 79 -7.39 24.42 -14.42
C THR A 79 -7.35 25.77 -13.69
N SER A 80 -8.50 26.43 -13.52
CA SER A 80 -8.62 27.68 -12.77
C SER A 80 -8.45 27.53 -11.24
N MET A 81 -8.24 26.32 -10.71
CA MET A 81 -8.09 26.09 -9.26
C MET A 81 -7.01 26.97 -8.60
N PHE A 82 -5.88 27.18 -9.28
CA PHE A 82 -4.78 27.98 -8.73
C PHE A 82 -5.16 29.45 -8.55
N SER A 83 -5.87 30.03 -9.53
CA SER A 83 -6.36 31.41 -9.45
C SER A 83 -7.54 31.55 -8.51
N ASP A 84 -8.45 30.57 -8.50
CA ASP A 84 -9.68 30.64 -7.70
C ASP A 84 -9.42 30.53 -6.19
N LEU A 85 -8.37 29.80 -5.80
CA LEU A 85 -8.01 29.55 -4.39
C LEU A 85 -6.72 30.25 -3.94
N ASP A 86 -6.12 31.08 -4.80
CA ASP A 86 -4.86 31.78 -4.54
C ASP A 86 -3.72 30.81 -4.10
N LEU A 87 -3.53 29.72 -4.86
CA LEU A 87 -2.55 28.67 -4.56
C LEU A 87 -1.13 29.04 -5.03
N GLN A 88 -0.65 30.19 -4.58
CA GLN A 88 0.69 30.69 -4.92
C GLN A 88 1.79 30.01 -4.09
N GLY A 89 2.98 29.88 -4.71
CA GLY A 89 4.19 29.42 -4.04
C GLY A 89 4.07 27.96 -3.59
N THR A 90 4.17 27.72 -2.28
CA THR A 90 4.15 26.38 -1.70
C THR A 90 2.76 25.92 -1.26
N ARG A 91 1.71 26.74 -1.39
CA ARG A 91 0.37 26.41 -0.86
C ARG A 91 -0.23 25.14 -1.45
N TYR A 92 -0.01 24.87 -2.74
CA TYR A 92 -0.42 23.60 -3.36
C TYR A 92 0.31 22.40 -2.75
N SER A 93 1.64 22.47 -2.61
CA SER A 93 2.45 21.45 -1.93
C SER A 93 2.03 21.23 -0.48
N VAL A 94 1.74 22.31 0.26
CA VAL A 94 1.23 22.26 1.64
C VAL A 94 -0.09 21.50 1.72
N SER A 95 -0.98 21.65 0.74
CA SER A 95 -2.26 20.93 0.71
C SER A 95 -2.08 19.41 0.61
N ILE A 96 -1.14 18.96 -0.23
CA ILE A 96 -0.80 17.54 -0.39
C ILE A 96 -0.13 17.02 0.89
N PHE A 97 0.83 17.78 1.40
CA PHE A 97 1.59 17.47 2.60
C PHE A 97 0.72 17.27 3.85
N ILE A 98 -0.21 18.18 4.12
CA ILE A 98 -1.07 18.12 5.31
C ILE A 98 -1.99 16.90 5.26
N PHE A 99 -2.51 16.58 4.07
CA PHE A 99 -3.28 15.36 3.86
C PHE A 99 -2.45 14.10 4.20
N THR A 100 -1.18 14.03 3.74
CA THR A 100 -0.28 12.91 4.05
C THR A 100 0.03 12.81 5.54
N ILE A 101 0.25 13.92 6.24
CA ILE A 101 0.46 13.88 7.70
C ILE A 101 -0.77 13.35 8.41
N ALA A 102 -1.95 13.88 8.08
CA ALA A 102 -3.20 13.47 8.71
C ALA A 102 -3.45 11.97 8.47
N SER A 103 -3.19 11.46 7.27
CA SER A 103 -3.37 10.04 6.98
C SER A 103 -2.40 9.14 7.76
N VAL A 104 -1.13 9.53 7.90
CA VAL A 104 -0.13 8.78 8.67
C VAL A 104 -0.46 8.75 10.17
N VAL A 105 -0.85 9.88 10.76
CA VAL A 105 -1.17 9.98 12.19
C VAL A 105 -2.38 9.10 12.55
N PHE A 106 -3.40 9.10 11.71
CA PHE A 106 -4.64 8.36 11.96
C PHE A 106 -4.63 6.90 11.46
N GLN A 107 -3.55 6.46 10.80
CA GLN A 107 -3.43 5.12 10.23
C GLN A 107 -3.62 4.02 11.28
N LEU A 108 -2.92 4.12 12.41
CA LEU A 108 -3.01 3.14 13.50
C LEU A 108 -4.38 3.15 14.18
N PRO A 109 -4.91 4.30 14.67
CA PRO A 109 -6.25 4.37 15.25
C PRO A 109 -7.34 3.78 14.35
N CYS A 110 -7.34 4.15 13.07
CA CYS A 110 -8.36 3.70 12.14
C CYS A 110 -8.24 2.21 11.81
N THR A 111 -7.02 1.65 11.80
CA THR A 111 -6.83 0.20 11.64
C THR A 111 -7.37 -0.59 12.83
N VAL A 112 -7.18 -0.08 14.06
CA VAL A 112 -7.74 -0.68 15.27
C VAL A 112 -9.28 -0.61 15.24
N ALA A 113 -9.84 0.52 14.80
CA ALA A 113 -11.28 0.71 14.68
C ALA A 113 -11.96 -0.31 13.75
N VAL A 114 -11.28 -0.76 12.68
CA VAL A 114 -11.79 -1.85 11.80
C VAL A 114 -12.10 -3.13 12.60
N ARG A 115 -11.24 -3.49 13.55
CA ARG A 115 -11.45 -4.70 14.38
C ARG A 115 -12.55 -4.51 15.42
N LEU A 116 -12.70 -3.30 15.98
CA LEU A 116 -13.67 -3.00 17.02
C LEU A 116 -15.10 -2.83 16.46
N VAL A 117 -15.26 -2.07 15.38
CA VAL A 117 -16.56 -1.72 14.79
C VAL A 117 -17.03 -2.79 13.80
N GLY A 118 -16.10 -3.48 13.15
CA GLY A 118 -16.38 -4.43 12.09
C GLY A 118 -16.09 -3.84 10.70
N PRO A 119 -15.49 -4.63 9.78
CA PRO A 119 -15.12 -4.18 8.44
C PRO A 119 -16.27 -3.55 7.66
N ARG A 120 -17.46 -4.18 7.69
CA ARG A 120 -18.59 -3.74 6.87
C ARG A 120 -19.03 -2.30 7.18
N ILE A 121 -19.33 -2.03 8.45
CA ILE A 121 -19.80 -0.71 8.89
C ILE A 121 -18.68 0.31 8.77
N TRP A 122 -17.46 -0.06 9.18
CA TRP A 122 -16.33 0.85 9.19
C TRP A 122 -15.94 1.29 7.77
N PHE A 123 -15.70 0.35 6.85
CA PHE A 123 -15.30 0.69 5.47
C PHE A 123 -16.40 1.46 4.72
N ALA A 124 -17.68 1.12 4.93
CA ALA A 124 -18.78 1.88 4.34
C ALA A 124 -18.82 3.32 4.88
N SER A 125 -18.71 3.49 6.19
CA SER A 125 -18.77 4.80 6.86
C SER A 125 -17.61 5.71 6.46
N ILE A 126 -16.38 5.20 6.45
CA ILE A 126 -15.20 6.00 6.08
C ILE A 126 -15.20 6.35 4.59
N THR A 127 -15.65 5.45 3.72
CA THR A 127 -15.74 5.70 2.27
C THR A 127 -16.82 6.72 1.96
N PHE A 128 -17.97 6.64 2.63
CA PHE A 128 -19.03 7.64 2.51
C PHE A 128 -18.57 9.01 3.03
N CYS A 129 -17.92 9.06 4.20
CA CYS A 129 -17.36 10.29 4.76
C CYS A 129 -16.31 10.91 3.82
N PHE A 130 -15.43 10.10 3.25
CA PHE A 130 -14.46 10.53 2.26
C PHE A 130 -15.13 11.11 1.01
N GLY A 131 -16.14 10.44 0.45
CA GLY A 131 -16.91 10.95 -0.68
C GLY A 131 -17.60 12.28 -0.38
N LEU A 132 -18.17 12.40 0.82
CA LEU A 132 -18.85 13.62 1.27
C LEU A 132 -17.87 14.79 1.40
N LEU A 133 -16.72 14.58 2.03
CA LEU A 133 -15.67 15.60 2.16
C LEU A 133 -15.09 16.00 0.80
N THR A 134 -14.96 15.04 -0.12
CA THR A 134 -14.53 15.28 -1.51
C THR A 134 -15.55 16.16 -2.23
N LEU A 135 -16.85 15.88 -2.07
CA LEU A 135 -17.93 16.70 -2.60
C LEU A 135 -17.93 18.11 -1.98
N CYS A 136 -17.72 18.23 -0.66
CA CYS A 136 -17.60 19.51 0.02
C CYS A 136 -16.42 20.36 -0.52
N THR A 137 -15.36 19.72 -1.03
CA THR A 137 -14.20 20.40 -1.61
C THR A 137 -14.57 21.22 -2.86
N ALA A 138 -15.63 20.83 -3.58
CA ALA A 138 -16.15 21.60 -4.72
C ALA A 138 -16.67 22.99 -4.33
N PHE A 139 -17.05 23.21 -3.08
CA PHE A 139 -17.64 24.46 -2.59
C PHE A 139 -16.63 25.40 -1.92
N VAL A 140 -15.36 24.99 -1.87
CA VAL A 140 -14.29 25.78 -1.27
C VAL A 140 -14.04 27.06 -2.07
N GLN A 141 -13.81 28.15 -1.34
CA GLN A 141 -13.51 29.47 -1.90
C GLN A 141 -12.16 30.02 -1.45
N THR A 142 -11.54 29.44 -0.42
CA THR A 142 -10.27 29.92 0.14
C THR A 142 -9.30 28.77 0.37
N TRP A 143 -8.00 29.04 0.32
CA TRP A 143 -6.99 28.01 0.56
C TRP A 143 -7.06 27.45 1.99
N GLN A 144 -7.46 28.24 2.99
CA GLN A 144 -7.61 27.79 4.37
C GLN A 144 -8.70 26.72 4.51
N GLN A 145 -9.83 26.90 3.82
CA GLN A 145 -10.90 25.91 3.75
C GLN A 145 -10.43 24.63 3.06
N LEU A 146 -9.61 24.76 1.99
CA LEU A 146 -8.99 23.61 1.34
C LEU A 146 -8.12 22.82 2.33
N ILE A 147 -7.27 23.50 3.11
CA ILE A 147 -6.44 22.83 4.13
C ILE A 147 -7.28 22.13 5.19
N ALA A 148 -8.34 22.77 5.69
CA ALA A 148 -9.23 22.14 6.68
C ALA A 148 -9.84 20.84 6.14
N LEU A 149 -10.35 20.85 4.90
CA LEU A 149 -10.87 19.64 4.25
C LEU A 149 -9.76 18.61 3.99
N ARG A 150 -8.54 19.03 3.66
CA ARG A 150 -7.39 18.12 3.47
C ARG A 150 -7.05 17.33 4.73
N VAL A 151 -7.12 17.95 5.90
CA VAL A 151 -6.94 17.26 7.20
C VAL A 151 -8.04 16.23 7.39
N LEU A 152 -9.31 16.62 7.21
CA LEU A 152 -10.45 15.73 7.39
C LEU A 152 -10.44 14.55 6.41
N LEU A 153 -10.06 14.78 5.15
CA LEU A 153 -9.90 13.75 4.13
C LEU A 153 -8.80 12.76 4.52
N GLY A 154 -7.66 13.24 4.99
CA GLY A 154 -6.56 12.40 5.46
C GLY A 154 -6.97 11.52 6.65
N MET A 155 -7.71 12.10 7.59
CA MET A 155 -8.29 11.36 8.72
C MET A 155 -9.24 10.25 8.25
N ALA A 156 -10.19 10.57 7.37
CA ALA A 156 -11.20 9.63 6.89
C ALA A 156 -10.59 8.44 6.15
N MET A 157 -9.55 8.65 5.34
CA MET A 157 -9.00 7.59 4.50
C MET A 157 -7.86 6.77 5.12
N SER A 158 -7.28 7.24 6.22
CA SER A 158 -6.13 6.63 6.90
C SER A 158 -6.25 5.12 7.17
N GLY A 159 -7.47 4.61 7.38
CA GLY A 159 -7.73 3.21 7.69
C GLY A 159 -7.97 2.29 6.50
N ILE A 160 -8.16 2.81 5.27
CA ILE A 160 -8.59 1.99 4.12
C ILE A 160 -7.53 0.93 3.78
N TYR A 161 -6.34 1.36 3.38
CA TYR A 161 -5.27 0.46 2.97
C TYR A 161 -4.79 -0.52 4.07
N PRO A 162 -4.40 -0.05 5.27
CA PRO A 162 -3.94 -0.95 6.34
C PRO A 162 -5.07 -1.85 6.87
N GLY A 163 -6.30 -1.35 6.93
CA GLY A 163 -7.47 -2.13 7.33
C GLY A 163 -7.78 -3.25 6.34
N LEU A 164 -7.72 -2.98 5.03
CA LEU A 164 -7.93 -3.99 3.99
C LEU A 164 -6.82 -5.03 3.98
N THR A 165 -5.56 -4.60 4.15
CA THR A 165 -4.43 -5.51 4.31
C THR A 165 -4.63 -6.43 5.51
N TYR A 166 -5.10 -5.88 6.64
CA TYR A 166 -5.44 -6.66 7.81
C TYR A 166 -6.58 -7.65 7.52
N LEU A 167 -7.68 -7.22 6.91
CA LEU A 167 -8.81 -8.07 6.57
C LEU A 167 -8.41 -9.22 5.64
N ILE A 168 -7.66 -8.94 4.57
CA ILE A 168 -7.11 -9.95 3.64
C ILE A 168 -6.23 -10.95 4.41
N SER A 169 -5.43 -10.48 5.37
CA SER A 169 -4.60 -11.37 6.17
C SER A 169 -5.38 -12.37 7.03
N THR A 170 -6.65 -12.08 7.33
CA THR A 170 -7.55 -12.99 8.05
C THR A 170 -8.24 -14.01 7.16
N TRP A 171 -8.42 -13.69 5.87
CA TRP A 171 -9.12 -14.54 4.90
C TRP A 171 -8.20 -15.48 4.11
N TYR A 172 -6.92 -15.12 3.96
CA TYR A 172 -5.98 -15.83 3.11
C TYR A 172 -4.75 -16.32 3.85
N THR A 173 -4.26 -17.48 3.41
CA THR A 173 -2.96 -18.03 3.85
C THR A 173 -1.81 -17.16 3.32
N ARG A 174 -0.64 -17.25 3.96
CA ARG A 174 0.51 -16.40 3.60
C ARG A 174 0.96 -16.56 2.14
N LYS A 175 0.85 -17.77 1.58
CA LYS A 175 1.20 -18.06 0.18
C LYS A 175 0.25 -17.39 -0.82
N GLU A 176 -0.99 -17.16 -0.40
CA GLU A 176 -2.04 -16.66 -1.26
C GLU A 176 -2.10 -15.13 -1.31
N GLN A 177 -1.81 -14.48 -0.19
CA GLN A 177 -1.90 -13.03 -0.02
C GLN A 177 -1.17 -12.25 -1.11
N GLN A 178 0.03 -12.68 -1.52
CA GLN A 178 0.85 -11.96 -2.50
C GLN A 178 0.14 -11.77 -3.84
N LEU A 179 -0.52 -12.82 -4.36
CA LEU A 179 -1.24 -12.76 -5.62
C LEU A 179 -2.43 -11.79 -5.54
N ARG A 180 -3.14 -11.78 -4.40
CA ARG A 180 -4.32 -10.92 -4.20
C ARG A 180 -3.89 -9.46 -4.11
N PHE A 181 -2.80 -9.16 -3.41
CA PHE A 181 -2.25 -7.80 -3.40
C PHE A 181 -1.83 -7.33 -4.80
N ALA A 182 -1.26 -8.20 -5.63
CA ALA A 182 -0.93 -7.85 -7.02
C ALA A 182 -2.17 -7.51 -7.86
N PHE A 183 -3.26 -8.29 -7.74
CA PHE A 183 -4.52 -7.97 -8.42
C PHE A 183 -5.14 -6.66 -7.90
N LEU A 184 -5.12 -6.44 -6.59
CA LEU A 184 -5.61 -5.22 -5.96
C LEU A 184 -4.88 -3.98 -6.48
N GLN A 185 -3.55 -4.02 -6.50
CA GLN A 185 -2.71 -2.94 -7.02
C GLN A 185 -2.94 -2.68 -8.51
N SER A 186 -3.15 -3.73 -9.30
CA SER A 186 -3.44 -3.59 -10.74
C SER A 186 -4.81 -2.93 -10.98
N GLY A 187 -5.82 -3.32 -10.20
CA GLY A 187 -7.15 -2.70 -10.22
C GLY A 187 -7.10 -1.24 -9.75
N GLU A 188 -6.33 -0.96 -8.71
CA GLU A 188 -6.09 0.37 -8.16
C GLU A 188 -5.62 1.36 -9.24
N VAL A 189 -4.55 1.01 -9.96
CA VAL A 189 -4.00 1.85 -11.05
C VAL A 189 -4.97 2.00 -12.21
N THR A 190 -5.71 0.94 -12.57
CA THR A 190 -6.65 0.96 -13.70
C THR A 190 -7.83 1.90 -13.44
N VAL A 191 -8.41 1.85 -12.23
CA VAL A 191 -9.51 2.73 -11.84
C VAL A 191 -9.04 4.17 -11.69
N LEU A 192 -7.83 4.40 -11.13
CA LEU A 192 -7.24 5.73 -11.07
C LEU A 192 -7.12 6.36 -12.46
N ALA A 193 -6.55 5.63 -13.42
CA ALA A 193 -6.42 6.09 -14.81
C ALA A 193 -7.79 6.40 -15.43
N THR A 194 -8.79 5.55 -15.17
CA THR A 194 -10.17 5.77 -15.64
C THR A 194 -10.80 7.02 -15.00
N GLY A 195 -10.53 7.27 -13.72
CA GLY A 195 -10.97 8.48 -13.02
C GLY A 195 -10.45 9.76 -13.67
N THR A 196 -9.22 9.76 -14.19
CA THR A 196 -8.67 10.90 -14.94
C THR A 196 -9.40 11.14 -16.27
N ILE A 197 -9.87 10.09 -16.95
CA ILE A 197 -10.72 10.22 -18.16
C ILE A 197 -12.04 10.90 -17.80
N VAL A 198 -12.65 10.52 -16.68
CA VAL A 198 -13.86 11.17 -16.17
C VAL A 198 -13.59 12.65 -15.89
N ASN A 199 -12.44 12.99 -15.25
CA ASN A 199 -12.06 14.38 -15.00
C ASN A 199 -11.90 15.18 -16.29
N TYR A 200 -11.33 14.60 -17.36
CA TYR A 200 -11.27 15.23 -18.67
C TYR A 200 -12.66 15.58 -19.21
N GLY A 201 -13.61 14.64 -19.13
CA GLY A 201 -15.00 14.88 -19.54
C GLY A 201 -15.66 15.99 -18.71
N LEU A 202 -15.47 15.97 -17.38
CA LEU A 202 -16.02 16.95 -16.46
C LEU A 202 -15.42 18.35 -16.64
N ASN A 203 -14.17 18.46 -17.08
CA ASN A 203 -13.56 19.77 -17.34
C ASN A 203 -14.22 20.51 -18.53
N HIS A 204 -14.89 19.80 -19.44
CA HIS A 204 -15.66 20.43 -20.53
C HIS A 204 -16.94 21.13 -20.03
N LEU A 205 -17.34 20.87 -18.77
CA LEU A 205 -18.44 21.56 -18.12
C LEU A 205 -18.02 22.88 -17.46
N ASP A 206 -16.78 23.34 -17.68
CA ASP A 206 -16.31 24.61 -17.15
C ASP A 206 -17.23 25.78 -17.56
N GLY A 207 -17.68 26.55 -16.57
CA GLY A 207 -18.63 27.65 -16.75
C GLY A 207 -20.10 27.24 -16.83
N ARG A 208 -20.42 25.94 -16.96
CA ARG A 208 -21.82 25.46 -16.91
C ARG A 208 -22.37 25.60 -15.49
N SER A 209 -23.59 26.13 -15.39
CA SER A 209 -24.29 26.37 -14.11
C SER A 209 -23.50 27.21 -13.11
N GLY A 210 -22.59 28.08 -13.58
CA GLY A 210 -21.76 28.92 -12.72
C GLY A 210 -20.64 28.19 -11.96
N LEU A 211 -20.42 26.90 -12.25
CA LEU A 211 -19.37 26.09 -11.64
C LEU A 211 -18.15 25.98 -12.56
N ARG A 212 -16.96 26.00 -11.96
CA ARG A 212 -15.69 25.80 -12.64
C ARG A 212 -15.41 24.31 -12.85
N GLY A 213 -14.63 23.97 -13.88
CA GLY A 213 -14.34 22.59 -14.28
C GLY A 213 -13.81 21.72 -13.12
N TRP A 214 -12.89 22.25 -12.32
CA TRP A 214 -12.37 21.53 -11.14
C TRP A 214 -13.45 21.24 -10.08
N ARG A 215 -14.41 22.15 -9.89
CA ARG A 215 -15.52 21.96 -8.95
C ARG A 215 -16.42 20.81 -9.41
N TRP A 216 -16.67 20.71 -10.72
CA TRP A 216 -17.40 19.58 -11.29
C TRP A 216 -16.69 18.24 -11.05
N MET A 217 -15.35 18.21 -11.16
CA MET A 217 -14.56 17.00 -10.86
C MET A 217 -14.78 16.53 -9.41
N PHE A 218 -14.58 17.42 -8.43
CA PHE A 218 -14.79 17.09 -7.00
C PHE A 218 -16.24 16.70 -6.69
N LEU A 219 -17.22 17.39 -7.28
CA LEU A 219 -18.63 17.15 -7.02
C LEU A 219 -19.10 15.80 -7.54
N VAL A 220 -18.80 15.46 -8.80
CA VAL A 220 -19.26 14.21 -9.43
C VAL A 220 -18.49 13.01 -8.87
N GLN A 221 -17.16 13.11 -8.75
CA GLN A 221 -16.35 12.02 -8.21
C GLN A 221 -16.66 11.78 -6.72
N GLY A 222 -16.87 12.85 -5.94
CA GLY A 222 -17.32 12.76 -4.56
C GLY A 222 -18.68 12.08 -4.43
N LEU A 223 -19.63 12.42 -5.31
CA LEU A 223 -20.95 11.77 -5.35
C LEU A 223 -20.86 10.27 -5.70
N ILE A 224 -20.09 9.91 -6.73
CA ILE A 224 -19.84 8.51 -7.09
C ILE A 224 -19.26 7.77 -5.88
N THR A 225 -18.29 8.38 -5.20
CA THR A 225 -17.66 7.81 -4.00
C THR A 225 -18.66 7.65 -2.85
N CYS A 226 -19.59 8.58 -2.65
CA CYS A 226 -20.66 8.44 -1.65
C CYS A 226 -21.55 7.24 -1.95
N VAL A 227 -22.00 7.11 -3.20
CA VAL A 227 -22.83 5.98 -3.65
C VAL A 227 -22.08 4.66 -3.47
N MET A 228 -20.80 4.61 -3.82
CA MET A 228 -19.96 3.44 -3.61
C MET A 228 -19.72 3.15 -2.12
N GLY A 229 -19.62 4.17 -1.27
CA GLY A 229 -19.53 4.00 0.19
C GLY A 229 -20.78 3.37 0.77
N ILE A 230 -21.96 3.78 0.31
CA ILE A 230 -23.24 3.15 0.69
C ILE A 230 -23.28 1.71 0.17
N ALA A 231 -22.96 1.49 -1.12
CA ALA A 231 -22.92 0.16 -1.73
C ALA A 231 -21.94 -0.80 -1.04
N THR A 232 -20.82 -0.28 -0.51
CA THR A 232 -19.81 -1.03 0.22
C THR A 232 -20.40 -1.74 1.43
N TYR A 233 -21.44 -1.21 2.07
CA TYR A 233 -22.08 -1.89 3.20
C TYR A 233 -22.63 -3.27 2.80
N TRP A 234 -23.27 -3.41 1.65
CA TRP A 234 -23.77 -4.71 1.19
C TRP A 234 -22.69 -5.57 0.53
N TRP A 235 -21.72 -4.94 -0.13
CA TRP A 235 -20.66 -5.68 -0.83
C TRP A 235 -19.59 -6.22 0.13
N MET A 236 -19.21 -5.45 1.16
CA MET A 236 -18.12 -5.80 2.08
C MET A 236 -18.42 -7.08 2.89
N VAL A 237 -17.36 -7.83 3.13
CA VAL A 237 -17.35 -9.08 3.89
C VAL A 237 -16.75 -8.82 5.27
N ASP A 238 -17.36 -9.37 6.30
CA ASP A 238 -16.82 -9.29 7.66
C ASP A 238 -15.65 -10.27 7.89
N PHE A 239 -15.13 -10.34 9.12
CA PHE A 239 -14.11 -11.32 9.47
C PHE A 239 -14.62 -12.76 9.25
N PRO A 240 -13.72 -13.74 9.00
CA PRO A 240 -14.10 -15.14 8.82
C PRO A 240 -15.03 -15.66 9.92
N GLU A 241 -14.78 -15.29 11.17
CA GLU A 241 -15.58 -15.62 12.36
C GLU A 241 -17.08 -15.24 12.23
N LYS A 242 -17.38 -14.18 11.49
CA LYS A 242 -18.74 -13.63 11.29
C LYS A 242 -19.21 -13.73 9.84
N ALA A 243 -18.54 -14.55 9.02
CA ALA A 243 -18.80 -14.59 7.58
C ALA A 243 -20.22 -15.05 7.21
N HIS A 244 -20.80 -15.95 7.98
CA HIS A 244 -22.20 -16.41 7.82
C HIS A 244 -23.22 -15.27 8.01
N GLN A 245 -22.85 -14.20 8.73
CA GLN A 245 -23.68 -13.01 8.95
C GLN A 245 -23.55 -12.01 7.79
N SER A 246 -22.63 -12.25 6.85
CA SER A 246 -22.48 -11.42 5.66
C SER A 246 -23.58 -11.73 4.64
N PHE A 247 -24.32 -10.69 4.22
CA PHE A 247 -25.40 -10.78 3.22
C PHE A 247 -25.07 -11.71 2.05
N CYS A 248 -25.78 -12.83 1.88
CA CYS A 248 -25.64 -13.76 0.77
C CYS A 248 -24.19 -14.16 0.45
N PHE A 249 -23.37 -14.47 1.45
CA PHE A 249 -21.95 -14.77 1.24
C PHE A 249 -21.58 -16.25 1.36
N LEU A 250 -21.53 -16.76 2.58
CA LEU A 250 -21.10 -18.13 2.86
C LEU A 250 -22.12 -18.80 3.78
N SER A 251 -22.29 -20.11 3.59
CA SER A 251 -23.01 -20.92 4.56
C SER A 251 -22.20 -21.07 5.85
N GLU A 252 -22.85 -21.54 6.92
CA GLU A 252 -22.18 -21.84 8.19
C GLU A 252 -21.08 -22.90 8.01
N GLN A 253 -21.33 -23.93 7.19
CA GLN A 253 -20.35 -24.97 6.85
C GLN A 253 -19.13 -24.39 6.10
N GLU A 254 -19.36 -23.53 5.11
CA GLU A 254 -18.27 -22.86 4.38
C GLU A 254 -17.47 -21.89 5.27
N THR A 255 -18.14 -21.29 6.25
CA THR A 255 -17.49 -20.42 7.24
C THR A 255 -16.55 -21.21 8.15
N GLN A 256 -16.98 -22.37 8.64
CA GLN A 256 -16.13 -23.26 9.43
C GLN A 256 -14.93 -23.78 8.62
N LEU A 257 -15.13 -24.08 7.33
CA LEU A 257 -14.03 -24.43 6.43
C LEU A 257 -13.01 -23.30 6.31
N ALA A 258 -13.47 -22.04 6.16
CA ALA A 258 -12.60 -20.87 6.09
C ALA A 258 -11.78 -20.66 7.37
N ILE A 259 -12.41 -20.79 8.54
CA ILE A 259 -11.75 -20.66 9.84
C ILE A 259 -10.70 -21.76 10.01
N ARG A 260 -11.09 -23.04 9.82
CA ARG A 260 -10.23 -24.20 10.01
C ARG A 260 -8.97 -24.13 9.13
N ARG A 261 -9.11 -23.69 7.89
CA ARG A 261 -7.99 -23.51 6.96
C ARG A 261 -6.96 -22.49 7.48
N ILE A 262 -7.45 -21.36 8.00
CA ILE A 262 -6.59 -20.30 8.53
C ILE A 262 -5.98 -20.71 9.86
N GLU A 263 -6.71 -21.46 10.69
CA GLU A 263 -6.18 -22.06 11.90
C GLU A 263 -5.06 -23.06 11.59
N ILE A 264 -5.20 -23.91 10.57
CA ILE A 264 -4.13 -24.82 10.14
C ILE A 264 -2.87 -24.02 9.72
N ASP A 265 -3.00 -23.00 8.87
CA ASP A 265 -1.85 -22.17 8.43
C ASP A 265 -1.22 -21.36 9.58
N ARG A 266 -1.99 -21.03 10.62
CA ARG A 266 -1.53 -20.19 11.75
C ARG A 266 -1.02 -21.02 12.95
N ASN A 267 -1.62 -22.16 13.25
CA ASN A 267 -1.21 -23.05 14.34
C ASN A 267 0.14 -23.74 14.08
N ASP A 268 0.60 -23.74 12.84
CA ASP A 268 1.95 -24.22 12.49
C ASP A 268 3.08 -23.31 13.02
N VAL A 269 2.76 -22.17 13.65
CA VAL A 269 3.74 -21.24 14.23
C VAL A 269 3.39 -20.95 15.68
N VAL A 270 4.13 -21.54 16.63
CA VAL A 270 4.09 -21.15 18.04
C VAL A 270 4.24 -19.62 18.13
N PRO A 271 3.19 -18.87 18.54
CA PRO A 271 3.26 -17.42 18.59
C PRO A 271 4.27 -17.03 19.66
N GLU A 272 5.26 -16.23 19.30
CA GLU A 272 6.20 -15.75 20.29
C GLU A 272 5.49 -14.80 21.26
N PRO A 273 5.66 -14.95 22.59
CA PRO A 273 5.05 -14.03 23.55
C PRO A 273 5.54 -12.61 23.29
N PHE A 274 4.59 -11.66 23.35
CA PHE A 274 4.88 -10.24 23.16
C PHE A 274 5.85 -9.75 24.22
N SER A 275 6.90 -9.07 23.79
CA SER A 275 7.85 -8.39 24.66
C SER A 275 8.41 -7.18 23.93
N TRP A 276 8.32 -6.01 24.57
CA TRP A 276 8.90 -4.77 24.04
C TRP A 276 10.38 -4.90 23.72
N ARG A 277 11.13 -5.67 24.51
CA ARG A 277 12.55 -5.92 24.26
C ARG A 277 12.77 -6.67 22.94
N LYS A 278 11.92 -7.65 22.61
CA LYS A 278 12.00 -8.41 21.36
C LYS A 278 11.71 -7.55 20.13
N VAL A 279 10.78 -6.61 20.26
CA VAL A 279 10.48 -5.62 19.20
C VAL A 279 11.64 -4.63 19.06
N ALA A 280 12.09 -4.05 20.17
CA ALA A 280 13.10 -3.00 20.19
C ALA A 280 14.46 -3.43 19.63
N VAL A 281 14.88 -4.68 19.87
CA VAL A 281 16.15 -5.23 19.36
C VAL A 281 16.23 -5.16 17.83
N HIS A 282 15.10 -5.23 17.11
CA HIS A 282 15.08 -5.20 15.65
C HIS A 282 15.39 -3.81 15.06
N PHE A 283 15.27 -2.72 15.85
CA PHE A 283 15.74 -1.39 15.42
C PHE A 283 17.26 -1.29 15.31
N LEU A 284 18.01 -2.24 15.89
CA LEU A 284 19.47 -2.33 15.71
C LEU A 284 19.86 -3.01 14.38
N ASP A 285 18.91 -3.56 13.63
CA ASP A 285 19.21 -4.24 12.37
C ASP A 285 19.37 -3.21 11.23
N PRO A 286 20.58 -3.06 10.64
CA PRO A 286 20.81 -2.10 9.56
C PRO A 286 19.97 -2.38 8.31
N LYS A 287 19.48 -3.62 8.11
CA LYS A 287 18.60 -3.96 6.98
C LYS A 287 17.29 -3.17 7.01
N LEU A 288 16.78 -2.88 8.21
CA LEU A 288 15.54 -2.13 8.39
C LEU A 288 15.65 -0.75 7.74
N TYR A 289 16.74 -0.03 8.04
CA TYR A 289 16.96 1.33 7.51
C TYR A 289 17.19 1.33 5.99
N GLY A 290 17.85 0.31 5.44
CA GLY A 290 18.01 0.19 4.00
C GLY A 290 16.68 -0.01 3.28
N PHE A 291 15.80 -0.92 3.77
CA PHE A 291 14.45 -1.06 3.20
C PHE A 291 13.61 0.21 3.39
N ALA A 292 13.65 0.82 4.57
CA ALA A 292 12.92 2.05 4.85
C ALA A 292 13.33 3.19 3.90
N CYS A 293 14.64 3.33 3.63
CA CYS A 293 15.18 4.30 2.68
C CYS A 293 14.73 4.02 1.23
N MET A 294 14.76 2.76 0.79
CA MET A 294 14.27 2.40 -0.56
C MET A 294 12.79 2.76 -0.76
N PHE A 295 11.93 2.48 0.23
CA PHE A 295 10.50 2.82 0.17
C PHE A 295 10.23 4.34 0.31
N PHE A 296 11.05 5.06 1.08
CA PHE A 296 11.01 6.53 1.15
C PHE A 296 11.27 7.14 -0.24
N ILE A 297 12.36 6.72 -0.88
CA ILE A 297 12.77 7.22 -2.20
C ILE A 297 11.74 6.86 -3.28
N LEU A 298 11.21 5.64 -3.23
CA LEU A 298 10.19 5.21 -4.18
C LEU A 298 8.93 6.09 -4.08
N ASN A 299 8.45 6.35 -2.86
CA ASN A 299 7.25 7.14 -2.67
C ASN A 299 7.45 8.64 -2.96
N LEU A 300 8.67 9.15 -2.73
CA LEU A 300 9.06 10.51 -3.10
C LEU A 300 8.81 10.77 -4.58
N VAL A 301 9.26 9.87 -5.45
CA VAL A 301 9.10 10.05 -6.90
C VAL A 301 7.67 9.73 -7.35
N SER A 302 7.06 8.70 -6.77
CA SER A 302 5.67 8.31 -7.06
C SER A 302 4.70 9.46 -6.77
N THR A 303 4.84 10.11 -5.61
CA THR A 303 3.99 11.25 -5.21
C THR A 303 4.20 12.46 -6.12
N ALA A 304 5.45 12.78 -6.46
CA ALA A 304 5.76 13.89 -7.34
C ALA A 304 5.13 13.72 -8.73
N LEU A 305 5.24 12.54 -9.35
CA LEU A 305 4.60 12.29 -10.64
C LEU A 305 3.08 12.26 -10.51
N ALA A 306 2.52 11.65 -9.46
CA ALA A 306 1.06 11.55 -9.30
C ALA A 306 0.35 12.90 -9.21
N TYR A 307 0.91 13.86 -8.46
CA TYR A 307 0.26 15.14 -8.22
C TYR A 307 0.61 16.25 -9.22
N PHE A 308 1.73 16.09 -9.95
CA PHE A 308 2.27 17.17 -10.77
C PHE A 308 2.43 16.79 -12.25
N LEU A 309 2.17 15.55 -12.66
CA LEU A 309 2.27 15.17 -14.08
C LEU A 309 1.43 16.07 -15.01
N PRO A 310 0.16 16.40 -14.71
CA PRO A 310 -0.60 17.36 -15.52
C PRO A 310 0.08 18.74 -15.60
N ILE A 311 0.61 19.26 -14.48
CA ILE A 311 1.35 20.54 -14.46
C ILE A 311 2.58 20.48 -15.35
N ILE A 312 3.32 19.36 -15.32
CA ILE A 312 4.50 19.13 -16.17
C ILE A 312 4.08 19.07 -17.65
N LEU A 313 2.93 18.47 -17.98
CA LEU A 313 2.42 18.43 -19.36
C LEU A 313 1.96 19.82 -19.83
N GLN A 314 1.21 20.56 -19.01
CA GLN A 314 0.68 21.87 -19.36
C GLN A 314 1.79 22.93 -19.43
N SER A 315 2.42 23.21 -18.29
CA SER A 315 3.43 24.27 -18.19
C SER A 315 4.75 23.85 -18.83
N GLY A 316 5.10 22.57 -18.71
CA GLY A 316 6.36 22.04 -19.23
C GLY A 316 6.36 21.83 -20.73
N MET A 317 5.30 21.23 -21.29
CA MET A 317 5.26 20.79 -22.69
C MET A 317 4.29 21.59 -23.57
N GLY A 318 3.58 22.58 -23.01
CA GLY A 318 2.70 23.49 -23.76
C GLY A 318 1.35 22.89 -24.14
N PHE A 319 0.93 21.78 -23.50
CA PHE A 319 -0.40 21.22 -23.73
C PHE A 319 -1.49 22.11 -23.09
N SER A 320 -2.68 22.13 -23.68
CA SER A 320 -3.85 22.77 -23.06
C SER A 320 -4.27 22.04 -21.77
N SER A 321 -5.06 22.69 -20.90
CA SER A 321 -5.55 22.06 -19.66
C SER A 321 -6.24 20.70 -19.92
N ASN A 322 -7.14 20.66 -20.90
CA ASN A 322 -7.82 19.41 -21.28
C ASN A 322 -6.83 18.37 -21.82
N ALA A 323 -5.90 18.77 -22.67
CA ALA A 323 -4.88 17.86 -23.20
C ALA A 323 -3.98 17.32 -22.07
N ALA A 324 -3.56 18.15 -21.12
CA ALA A 324 -2.72 17.73 -19.99
C ALA A 324 -3.44 16.73 -19.07
N ILE A 325 -4.74 16.91 -18.81
CA ILE A 325 -5.53 15.94 -18.03
C ILE A 325 -5.57 14.59 -18.75
N ILE A 326 -6.00 14.55 -20.01
CA ILE A 326 -6.15 13.27 -20.72
C ILE A 326 -4.81 12.60 -21.03
N LEU A 327 -3.75 13.36 -21.34
CA LEU A 327 -2.41 12.82 -21.59
C LEU A 327 -1.72 12.33 -20.33
N SER A 328 -2.21 12.68 -19.13
CA SER A 328 -1.72 12.08 -17.90
C SER A 328 -2.21 10.64 -17.71
N THR A 329 -3.27 10.21 -18.41
CA THR A 329 -3.86 8.87 -18.29
C THR A 329 -3.02 7.73 -18.90
N PRO A 330 -2.54 7.81 -20.16
CA PRO A 330 -1.83 6.71 -20.82
C PRO A 330 -0.59 6.18 -20.09
N PRO A 331 0.27 7.01 -19.44
CA PRO A 331 1.39 6.50 -18.64
C PRO A 331 0.98 5.52 -17.53
N TYR A 332 -0.21 5.72 -16.92
CA TYR A 332 -0.72 4.82 -15.87
C TYR A 332 -1.22 3.49 -16.45
N TYR A 333 -1.93 3.49 -17.58
CA TYR A 333 -2.29 2.22 -18.24
C TYR A 333 -1.06 1.47 -18.73
N TRP A 334 -0.09 2.19 -19.30
CA TRP A 334 1.18 1.60 -19.70
C TRP A 334 1.90 0.93 -18.53
N SER A 335 1.84 1.52 -17.32
CA SER A 335 2.56 1.03 -16.14
C SER A 335 2.23 -0.40 -15.72
N VAL A 336 1.05 -0.91 -16.10
CA VAL A 336 0.64 -2.29 -15.84
C VAL A 336 1.53 -3.29 -16.59
N ILE A 337 1.91 -2.99 -17.83
CA ILE A 337 2.70 -3.88 -18.69
C ILE A 337 4.11 -4.16 -18.11
N PRO A 338 4.96 -3.15 -17.84
CA PRO A 338 6.29 -3.39 -17.26
C PRO A 338 6.19 -3.94 -15.83
N ALA A 339 5.16 -3.59 -15.06
CA ALA A 339 4.98 -4.13 -13.71
C ALA A 339 4.72 -5.63 -13.74
N LEU A 340 3.83 -6.10 -14.63
CA LEU A 340 3.59 -7.52 -14.83
C LEU A 340 4.82 -8.23 -15.41
N PHE A 341 5.43 -7.65 -16.45
CA PHE A 341 6.61 -8.23 -17.10
C PHE A 341 7.77 -8.45 -16.12
N THR A 342 8.16 -7.41 -15.38
CA THR A 342 9.28 -7.48 -14.42
C THR A 342 8.96 -8.36 -13.21
N SER A 343 7.69 -8.42 -12.78
CA SER A 343 7.26 -9.35 -11.75
C SER A 343 7.36 -10.81 -12.22
N LEU A 344 6.89 -11.13 -13.42
CA LEU A 344 6.96 -12.48 -13.99
C LEU A 344 8.40 -12.95 -14.18
N VAL A 345 9.26 -12.10 -14.73
CA VAL A 345 10.69 -12.40 -14.91
C VAL A 345 11.37 -12.55 -13.53
N GLY A 346 11.10 -11.64 -12.60
CA GLY A 346 11.65 -11.68 -11.25
C GLY A 346 11.24 -12.92 -10.45
N ASP A 347 10.01 -13.40 -10.62
CA ASP A 347 9.52 -14.63 -9.99
C ASP A 347 10.09 -15.89 -10.65
N THR A 348 10.14 -15.93 -11.99
CA THR A 348 10.64 -17.10 -12.75
C THR A 348 12.11 -17.36 -12.48
N TYR A 349 12.95 -16.32 -12.55
CA TYR A 349 14.39 -16.45 -12.35
C TYR A 349 14.82 -16.24 -10.90
N ARG A 350 13.89 -15.91 -10.00
CA ARG A 350 14.15 -15.57 -8.58
C ARG A 350 15.18 -14.43 -8.44
N LEU A 351 15.22 -13.51 -9.41
CA LEU A 351 16.12 -12.37 -9.46
C LEU A 351 15.38 -11.14 -8.93
N ARG A 352 15.73 -10.67 -7.72
CA ARG A 352 15.04 -9.51 -7.12
C ARG A 352 15.85 -8.23 -7.32
N GLY A 353 17.12 -8.22 -6.92
CA GLY A 353 18.00 -7.05 -7.07
C GLY A 353 18.12 -6.55 -8.51
N PRO A 354 18.38 -7.43 -9.50
CA PRO A 354 18.49 -7.01 -10.90
C PRO A 354 17.21 -6.36 -11.47
N MET A 355 16.03 -6.84 -11.09
CA MET A 355 14.76 -6.26 -11.54
C MET A 355 14.54 -4.86 -10.95
N ILE A 356 14.87 -4.67 -9.66
CA ILE A 356 14.79 -3.34 -9.02
C ILE A 356 15.76 -2.36 -9.70
N THR A 357 16.99 -2.80 -9.97
CA THR A 357 17.99 -1.99 -10.68
C THR A 357 17.56 -1.64 -12.09
N PHE A 358 17.01 -2.61 -12.85
CA PHE A 358 16.50 -2.37 -14.20
C PHE A 358 15.40 -1.29 -14.20
N ASN A 359 14.42 -1.42 -13.32
CA ASN A 359 13.36 -0.42 -13.17
C ASN A 359 13.92 0.93 -12.74
N ALA A 360 14.87 0.97 -11.80
CA ALA A 360 15.51 2.23 -11.39
C ALA A 360 16.26 2.91 -12.54
N LEU A 361 16.93 2.14 -13.42
CA LEU A 361 17.56 2.66 -14.63
C LEU A 361 16.53 3.20 -15.63
N CYS A 362 15.42 2.50 -15.83
CA CYS A 362 14.31 3.01 -16.64
C CYS A 362 13.78 4.33 -16.09
N LEU A 363 13.62 4.45 -14.77
CA LEU A 363 13.18 5.71 -14.16
C LEU A 363 14.18 6.84 -14.40
N ILE A 364 15.47 6.59 -14.17
CA ILE A 364 16.54 7.57 -14.44
C ILE A 364 16.48 8.01 -15.91
N ALA A 365 16.42 7.08 -16.84
CA ALA A 365 16.29 7.39 -18.26
C ALA A 365 15.03 8.22 -18.55
N GLY A 366 13.89 7.88 -17.94
CA GLY A 366 12.63 8.61 -18.09
C GLY A 366 12.75 10.07 -17.65
N PHE A 367 13.28 10.30 -16.44
CA PHE A 367 13.51 11.66 -15.92
C PHE A 367 14.53 12.46 -16.73
N LEU A 368 15.59 11.83 -17.23
CA LEU A 368 16.53 12.50 -18.14
C LEU A 368 15.89 12.85 -19.48
N MET A 369 15.04 11.96 -20.04
CA MET A 369 14.33 12.22 -21.29
C MET A 369 13.38 13.41 -21.19
N PHE A 370 12.63 13.55 -20.09
CA PHE A 370 11.63 14.63 -19.98
C PHE A 370 12.11 15.91 -19.29
N GLY A 371 13.14 15.80 -18.45
CA GLY A 371 13.56 16.85 -17.53
C GLY A 371 14.81 17.64 -17.92
N LEU A 372 15.60 17.17 -18.89
CA LEU A 372 16.80 17.89 -19.32
C LEU A 372 16.46 19.12 -20.17
N PRO A 373 17.17 20.26 -20.01
CA PRO A 373 16.98 21.43 -20.86
C PRO A 373 17.21 21.16 -22.35
N SER A 374 18.08 20.18 -22.66
CA SER A 374 18.37 19.71 -24.02
C SER A 374 17.22 18.95 -24.67
N SER A 375 16.26 18.45 -23.88
CA SER A 375 15.08 17.74 -24.39
C SER A 375 14.04 18.71 -24.90
N THR A 376 14.23 19.21 -26.13
CA THR A 376 13.30 20.18 -26.75
C THR A 376 12.08 19.52 -27.37
N GLN A 377 12.18 18.26 -27.80
CA GLN A 377 11.09 17.56 -28.47
C GLN A 377 10.06 17.02 -27.47
N VAL A 378 8.81 17.50 -27.59
CA VAL A 378 7.68 17.10 -26.72
C VAL A 378 7.46 15.58 -26.72
N ALA A 379 7.62 14.91 -27.86
CA ALA A 379 7.46 13.45 -27.95
C ALA A 379 8.45 12.69 -27.05
N VAL A 380 9.72 13.10 -27.01
CA VAL A 380 10.76 12.48 -26.16
C VAL A 380 10.42 12.68 -24.69
N ARG A 381 9.99 13.89 -24.32
CA ARG A 381 9.59 14.20 -22.95
C ARG A 381 8.36 13.39 -22.54
N TYR A 382 7.38 13.25 -23.43
CA TYR A 382 6.19 12.46 -23.16
C TYR A 382 6.52 10.97 -22.99
N ILE A 383 7.37 10.38 -23.85
CA ILE A 383 7.86 9.00 -23.68
C ILE A 383 8.58 8.83 -22.33
N GLY A 384 9.34 9.84 -21.90
CA GLY A 384 9.98 9.84 -20.58
C GLY A 384 8.99 9.65 -19.42
N THR A 385 7.77 10.19 -19.53
CA THR A 385 6.71 10.01 -18.52
C THR A 385 6.20 8.56 -18.45
N PHE A 386 6.13 7.85 -19.57
CA PHE A 386 5.74 6.43 -19.62
C PHE A 386 6.80 5.56 -18.94
N LEU A 387 8.07 5.83 -19.25
CA LEU A 387 9.18 5.08 -18.71
C LEU A 387 9.31 5.30 -17.20
N ALA A 388 9.20 6.55 -16.74
CA ALA A 388 9.23 6.87 -15.31
C ALA A 388 8.04 6.27 -14.55
N THR A 389 6.83 6.39 -15.11
CA THR A 389 5.61 5.86 -14.47
C THR A 389 5.61 4.35 -14.38
N GLY A 390 5.93 3.67 -15.48
CA GLY A 390 6.07 2.21 -15.49
C GLY A 390 7.14 1.72 -14.52
N ALA A 391 8.27 2.42 -14.43
CA ALA A 391 9.36 2.05 -13.56
C ALA A 391 9.02 2.11 -12.06
N TYR A 392 8.46 3.22 -11.57
CA TYR A 392 8.16 3.32 -10.13
C TYR A 392 7.03 2.36 -9.72
N VAL A 393 6.01 2.17 -10.57
CA VAL A 393 4.92 1.20 -10.31
C VAL A 393 5.48 -0.22 -10.25
N SER A 394 6.39 -0.58 -11.16
CA SER A 394 7.08 -1.88 -11.15
C SER A 394 7.93 -2.07 -9.89
N ASN A 395 8.60 -1.01 -9.42
CA ASN A 395 9.43 -1.06 -8.22
C ASN A 395 8.64 -1.22 -6.92
N TRP A 396 7.37 -0.79 -6.86
CA TRP A 396 6.50 -1.06 -5.72
C TRP A 396 6.33 -2.57 -5.48
N ALA A 397 6.06 -3.33 -6.54
CA ALA A 397 5.95 -4.78 -6.45
C ALA A 397 7.31 -5.43 -6.13
N ALA A 398 8.37 -5.00 -6.82
CA ALA A 398 9.69 -5.59 -6.67
C ALA A 398 10.29 -5.37 -5.26
N LEU A 399 10.17 -4.17 -4.68
CA LEU A 399 10.65 -3.88 -3.32
C LEU A 399 9.86 -4.63 -2.24
N ASN A 400 8.54 -4.74 -2.39
CA ASN A 400 7.72 -5.52 -1.47
C ASN A 400 8.15 -7.00 -1.46
N ALA A 401 8.36 -7.60 -2.63
CA ALA A 401 8.87 -8.96 -2.73
C ALA A 401 10.30 -9.08 -2.17
N PHE A 402 11.17 -8.11 -2.42
CA PHE A 402 12.54 -8.11 -1.91
C PHE A 402 12.62 -8.01 -0.39
N MET A 403 11.76 -7.19 0.23
CA MET A 403 11.65 -7.08 1.69
C MET A 403 11.08 -8.37 2.29
N ALA A 404 9.96 -8.87 1.76
CA ALA A 404 9.27 -10.06 2.28
C ALA A 404 10.17 -11.31 2.27
N ASN A 405 11.02 -11.46 1.26
CA ASN A 405 11.93 -12.61 1.12
C ASN A 405 13.15 -12.53 2.05
N ASN A 406 13.53 -11.34 2.52
CA ASN A 406 14.78 -11.12 3.26
C ASN A 406 14.58 -10.78 4.75
N VAL A 407 13.34 -10.52 5.18
CA VAL A 407 13.00 -10.26 6.58
C VAL A 407 12.23 -11.45 7.16
N VAL A 408 12.87 -12.17 8.09
CA VAL A 408 12.33 -13.37 8.73
C VAL A 408 12.13 -13.14 10.22
N GLY A 409 11.14 -13.79 10.82
CA GLY A 409 10.77 -13.65 12.23
C GLY A 409 9.49 -12.84 12.40
N GLN A 410 8.70 -13.17 13.42
CA GLN A 410 7.39 -12.55 13.64
C GLN A 410 7.55 -11.07 14.02
N TRP A 411 8.26 -10.79 15.11
CA TRP A 411 8.47 -9.44 15.62
C TRP A 411 9.34 -8.60 14.69
N LYS A 412 10.30 -9.20 14.01
CA LYS A 412 11.12 -8.51 13.01
C LYS A 412 10.31 -8.04 11.82
N ARG A 413 9.48 -8.91 11.22
CA ARG A 413 8.61 -8.52 10.11
C ARG A 413 7.64 -7.41 10.50
N ALA A 414 7.04 -7.49 11.69
CA ALA A 414 6.16 -6.45 12.21
C ALA A 414 6.91 -5.11 12.38
N THR A 415 8.09 -5.13 13.00
CA THR A 415 8.91 -3.92 13.24
C THR A 415 9.38 -3.30 11.93
N THR A 416 9.88 -4.11 10.99
CA THR A 416 10.33 -3.62 9.68
C THR A 416 9.16 -3.08 8.86
N ALA A 417 8.01 -3.76 8.82
CA ALA A 417 6.84 -3.27 8.10
C ALA A 417 6.34 -1.92 8.65
N ALA A 418 6.29 -1.75 9.98
CA ALA A 418 5.90 -0.50 10.60
C ALA A 418 6.88 0.64 10.27
N ALA A 419 8.19 0.40 10.41
CA ALA A 419 9.22 1.41 10.10
C ALA A 419 9.22 1.79 8.62
N VAL A 420 9.11 0.80 7.72
CA VAL A 420 9.03 1.01 6.27
C VAL A 420 7.78 1.82 5.92
N SER A 421 6.61 1.51 6.50
CA SER A 421 5.38 2.28 6.28
C SER A 421 5.52 3.74 6.73
N ALA A 422 6.15 3.98 7.87
CA ALA A 422 6.39 5.35 8.36
C ALA A 422 7.32 6.13 7.41
N CYS A 423 8.45 5.54 7.01
CA CYS A 423 9.36 6.15 6.05
C CYS A 423 8.74 6.32 4.66
N ASN A 424 7.86 5.41 4.25
CA ASN A 424 7.10 5.57 3.02
C ASN A 424 6.22 6.83 3.07
N GLY A 425 5.50 7.07 4.18
CA GLY A 425 4.74 8.31 4.38
C GLY A 425 5.61 9.57 4.33
N LEU A 426 6.79 9.55 4.96
CA LEU A 426 7.78 10.64 4.87
C LEU A 426 8.26 10.88 3.43
N GLY A 427 8.36 9.82 2.62
CA GLY A 427 8.67 9.92 1.19
C GLY A 427 7.61 10.73 0.45
N GLY A 428 6.33 10.49 0.73
CA GLY A 428 5.23 11.26 0.14
C GLY A 428 5.27 12.74 0.54
N VAL A 429 5.59 13.03 1.81
CA VAL A 429 5.84 14.39 2.28
C VAL A 429 6.95 15.06 1.46
N ALA A 430 8.11 14.41 1.30
CA ALA A 430 9.20 14.95 0.51
C ALA A 430 8.80 15.16 -0.95
N GLY A 431 8.12 14.19 -1.56
CA GLY A 431 7.64 14.24 -2.95
C GLY A 431 6.71 15.41 -3.25
N SER A 432 5.94 15.88 -2.27
CA SER A 432 5.06 17.05 -2.43
C SER A 432 5.80 18.38 -2.65
N TYR A 433 7.09 18.46 -2.30
CA TYR A 433 7.90 19.68 -2.37
C TYR A 433 8.99 19.68 -3.46
N ILE A 434 9.29 18.55 -4.10
CA ILE A 434 10.38 18.51 -5.09
C ILE A 434 10.01 19.19 -6.40
N VAL A 435 8.72 19.27 -6.75
CA VAL A 435 8.23 19.99 -7.93
C VAL A 435 7.94 21.44 -7.52
N ARG A 436 8.87 22.32 -7.87
CA ARG A 436 8.83 23.72 -7.45
C ARG A 436 8.30 24.60 -8.58
N GLN A 437 7.25 25.38 -8.30
CA GLN A 437 6.67 26.33 -9.26
C GLN A 437 7.70 27.33 -9.81
N GLN A 438 8.67 27.76 -9.00
CA GLN A 438 9.72 28.71 -9.42
C GLN A 438 10.66 28.15 -10.50
N GLU A 439 10.70 26.83 -10.67
CA GLU A 439 11.56 26.13 -11.62
C GLU A 439 10.79 25.71 -12.88
N ALA A 440 9.53 26.11 -13.01
CA ALA A 440 8.78 25.94 -14.24
C ALA A 440 9.53 26.63 -15.40
N PRO A 441 9.54 26.04 -16.62
CA PRO A 441 8.82 24.83 -17.06
C PRO A 441 9.61 23.52 -16.92
N GLN A 442 10.83 23.56 -16.38
CA GLN A 442 11.80 22.45 -16.45
C GLN A 442 11.88 21.61 -15.17
N TYR A 443 11.55 22.20 -14.02
CA TYR A 443 11.49 21.52 -12.71
C TYR A 443 12.77 20.74 -12.36
N GLN A 444 13.95 21.38 -12.52
CA GLN A 444 15.26 20.74 -12.38
C GLN A 444 15.46 20.05 -11.02
N THR A 445 14.94 20.61 -9.92
CA THR A 445 15.03 19.96 -8.61
C THR A 445 14.31 18.61 -8.62
N ALA A 446 13.10 18.53 -9.17
CA ALA A 446 12.37 17.26 -9.27
C ALA A 446 13.13 16.23 -10.08
N VAL A 447 13.79 16.65 -11.17
CA VAL A 447 14.56 15.78 -12.06
C VAL A 447 15.79 15.22 -11.35
N TRP A 448 16.66 16.08 -10.81
CA TRP A 448 17.90 15.64 -10.19
C TRP A 448 17.71 14.93 -8.86
N VAL A 449 16.69 15.31 -8.07
CA VAL A 449 16.34 14.56 -6.86
C VAL A 449 15.80 13.17 -7.23
N SER A 450 14.98 13.03 -8.28
CA SER A 450 14.49 11.72 -8.72
C SER A 450 15.61 10.83 -9.26
N VAL A 451 16.53 11.39 -10.06
CA VAL A 451 17.72 10.69 -10.57
C VAL A 451 18.64 10.28 -9.43
N GLY A 452 19.05 11.21 -8.57
CA GLY A 452 19.98 10.95 -7.46
C GLY A 452 19.41 9.94 -6.46
N SER A 453 18.11 10.02 -6.18
CA SER A 453 17.45 9.06 -5.29
C SER A 453 17.41 7.65 -5.88
N HIS A 454 17.20 7.48 -7.20
CA HIS A 454 17.22 6.16 -7.82
C HIS A 454 18.64 5.62 -8.06
N ILE A 455 19.65 6.48 -8.22
CA ILE A 455 21.06 6.07 -8.12
C ILE A 455 21.34 5.52 -6.72
N LEU A 456 20.90 6.22 -5.67
CA LEU A 456 21.02 5.73 -4.30
C LEU A 456 20.28 4.40 -4.10
N MET A 457 19.10 4.21 -4.69
CA MET A 457 18.39 2.94 -4.67
C MET A 457 19.22 1.81 -5.29
N ILE A 458 19.84 2.04 -6.46
CA ILE A 458 20.73 1.08 -7.12
C ILE A 458 21.92 0.73 -6.21
N VAL A 459 22.54 1.73 -5.57
CA VAL A 459 23.65 1.51 -4.64
C VAL A 459 23.20 0.66 -3.45
N LEU A 460 22.07 1.00 -2.82
CA LEU A 460 21.54 0.25 -1.68
C LEU A 460 21.19 -1.20 -2.05
N VAL A 461 20.56 -1.40 -3.22
CA VAL A 461 20.27 -2.74 -3.74
C VAL A 461 21.58 -3.50 -3.99
N GLY A 462 22.57 -2.87 -4.63
CA GLY A 462 23.89 -3.48 -4.85
C GLY A 462 24.59 -3.89 -3.56
N VAL A 463 24.57 -3.04 -2.54
CA VAL A 463 25.11 -3.34 -1.20
C VAL A 463 24.35 -4.51 -0.56
N PHE A 464 23.03 -4.55 -0.65
CA PHE A 464 22.21 -5.64 -0.13
C PHE A 464 22.49 -6.95 -0.88
N THR A 465 22.49 -6.93 -2.21
CA THR A 465 22.79 -8.09 -3.07
C THR A 465 24.18 -8.64 -2.74
N LEU A 466 25.21 -7.80 -2.62
CA LEU A 466 26.57 -8.23 -2.28
C LEU A 466 26.64 -8.79 -0.84
N SER A 467 26.05 -8.09 0.13
CA SER A 467 26.00 -8.53 1.53
C SER A 467 25.29 -9.87 1.68
N PHE A 468 24.16 -10.04 1.01
CA PHE A 468 23.38 -11.28 0.99
C PHE A 468 24.11 -12.41 0.28
N TYR A 469 24.78 -12.12 -0.84
CA TYR A 469 25.63 -13.08 -1.54
C TYR A 469 26.79 -13.58 -0.65
N ILE A 470 27.50 -12.67 0.02
CA ILE A 470 28.59 -13.00 0.94
C ILE A 470 28.05 -13.83 2.11
N CYS A 471 26.96 -13.40 2.75
CA CYS A 471 26.32 -14.13 3.85
C CYS A 471 25.91 -15.55 3.42
N ASN A 472 25.27 -15.70 2.26
CA ASN A 472 24.88 -16.99 1.71
C ASN A 472 26.11 -17.89 1.42
N ARG A 473 27.22 -17.32 0.96
CA ARG A 473 28.47 -18.06 0.73
C ARG A 473 29.14 -18.49 2.03
N GLN A 474 29.10 -17.65 3.07
CA GLN A 474 29.61 -17.98 4.41
C GLN A 474 28.80 -19.11 5.06
N GLN A 475 27.47 -19.09 4.94
CA GLN A 475 26.62 -20.18 5.42
C GLN A 475 26.84 -21.48 4.63
N LYS A 476 27.01 -21.42 3.30
CA LYS A 476 27.39 -22.59 2.49
C LYS A 476 28.70 -23.23 2.95
N ARG A 477 29.61 -22.43 3.52
CA ARG A 477 30.89 -22.88 4.09
C ARG A 477 30.81 -23.25 5.58
N GLY A 478 29.61 -23.25 6.18
CA GLY A 478 29.40 -23.59 7.59
C GLY A 478 29.85 -22.51 8.60
N MET A 479 30.26 -21.33 8.14
CA MET A 479 30.87 -20.31 9.00
C MET A 479 29.85 -19.44 9.76
N ARG A 480 28.56 -19.48 9.39
CA ARG A 480 27.50 -18.64 9.97
C ARG A 480 26.12 -19.24 9.75
N VAL A 481 25.26 -19.19 10.78
CA VAL A 481 23.82 -19.45 10.64
C VAL A 481 23.11 -18.12 10.41
N LEU A 482 22.25 -18.03 9.39
CA LEU A 482 21.50 -16.81 9.06
C LEU A 482 20.09 -16.84 9.66
N GLN A 483 19.69 -15.74 10.30
CA GLN A 483 18.34 -15.55 10.88
C GLN A 483 17.89 -16.71 11.78
N ASP A 484 18.83 -17.30 12.53
CA ASP A 484 18.61 -18.42 13.46
C ASP A 484 17.95 -19.66 12.82
N ARG A 485 18.09 -19.81 11.49
CA ARG A 485 17.54 -20.94 10.71
C ARG A 485 18.57 -21.52 9.76
N ALA A 486 18.91 -22.80 9.93
CA ALA A 486 19.91 -23.50 9.12
C ALA A 486 19.59 -23.55 7.61
N ASN A 487 18.29 -23.56 7.25
CA ASN A 487 17.82 -23.68 5.86
C ASN A 487 17.49 -22.34 5.19
N PHE A 488 17.62 -21.21 5.90
CA PHE A 488 17.30 -19.90 5.31
C PHE A 488 18.44 -19.42 4.40
N ARG A 489 18.10 -18.80 3.28
CA ARG A 489 19.04 -18.08 2.39
C ARG A 489 18.42 -16.77 1.96
N TYR A 490 19.23 -15.71 1.96
CA TYR A 490 18.78 -14.44 1.42
C TYR A 490 18.58 -14.53 -0.09
N THR A 491 17.59 -13.79 -0.59
CA THR A 491 17.37 -13.59 -2.02
C THR A 491 18.07 -12.29 -2.42
N TYR A 492 18.90 -12.32 -3.45
CA TYR A 492 19.72 -11.19 -3.87
C TYR A 492 19.38 -10.67 -5.26
#